data_AF-A0AAV6UFI4-F1
#
_entry.id   AF-A0AAV6UFI4-F1
#
_cell.length_a   1.000
_cell.length_b   1.000
_cell.length_c   1.000
_cell.angle_alpha   90.00
_cell.angle_beta   90.00
_cell.angle_gamma   90.00
#
_symmetry.space_group_name_H-M   'P 1'
#
loop_
_entity.id
_entity.type
_entity.pdbx_description
1 polymer ?
#
loop_
_entity_poly.entity_id
_entity_poly.type
_entity_poly.pdbx_seq_one_letter_code
_entity_poly.pdbx_strand_id
1 'polypeptide(L)'
;MVLDIIVSAIELPRAEMFFVYKELPYLRVPLHAVIKLTPVAYGCEMELFQLPIEAVDTHREKPKVPGYLDEKFKFKALDQDLETVINEIEDQKPFIHVSSTTVY
;
A
#
# COMPACT_ATOMS: atom_id res chain seq x y z
N MET A 1 20.33 -12.51 0.06
CA MET A 1 20.85 -13.88 0.30
C MET A 1 19.75 -14.89 0.60
N VAL A 2 18.90 -14.68 1.63
CA VAL A 2 17.85 -15.67 1.98
C VAL A 2 16.68 -15.69 0.97
N LEU A 3 16.32 -14.52 0.42
CA LEU A 3 15.31 -14.39 -0.63
C LEU A 3 15.77 -14.91 -2.01
N ASP A 4 17.09 -14.93 -2.26
CA ASP A 4 17.64 -15.37 -3.55
C ASP A 4 17.56 -16.91 -3.74
N ILE A 5 17.60 -17.66 -2.63
CA ILE A 5 17.48 -19.13 -2.66
C ILE A 5 16.06 -19.56 -3.04
N ILE A 6 15.03 -18.85 -2.55
CA ILE A 6 13.62 -19.15 -2.87
C ILE A 6 13.31 -18.84 -4.34
N VAL A 7 13.84 -17.74 -4.86
CA VAL A 7 13.65 -17.32 -6.26
C VAL A 7 14.33 -18.26 -7.25
N SER A 8 15.42 -18.93 -6.87
CA SER A 8 16.18 -19.81 -7.77
C SER A 8 15.57 -21.21 -7.93
N ALA A 9 14.70 -21.65 -7.01
CA ALA A 9 14.08 -22.98 -7.04
C ALA A 9 12.78 -23.05 -7.88
N ILE A 10 12.22 -21.91 -8.26
CA ILE A 10 10.95 -21.83 -8.99
C ILE A 10 11.18 -20.93 -10.21
N GLU A 11 11.46 -21.53 -11.37
CA GLU A 11 11.48 -20.86 -12.68
C GLU A 11 10.07 -20.35 -13.03
N LEU A 12 9.63 -19.29 -12.35
CA LEU A 12 8.41 -18.58 -12.71
C LEU A 12 8.72 -17.57 -13.82
N PRO A 13 7.86 -17.46 -14.85
CA PRO A 13 8.05 -16.51 -15.92
C PRO A 13 8.13 -15.09 -15.34
N ARG A 14 9.07 -14.29 -15.88
CA ARG A 14 9.42 -12.92 -15.43
C ARG A 14 8.21 -11.98 -15.20
N ALA A 15 7.08 -12.27 -15.85
CA ALA A 15 5.81 -11.56 -15.68
C ALA A 15 5.10 -11.86 -14.35
N GLU A 16 5.10 -13.11 -13.87
CA GLU A 16 4.51 -13.47 -12.57
C GLU A 16 5.34 -12.91 -11.41
N MET A 17 6.66 -12.87 -11.56
CA MET A 17 7.56 -12.23 -10.61
C MET A 17 7.16 -10.76 -10.33
N PHE A 18 6.84 -9.99 -11.39
CA PHE A 18 6.41 -8.60 -11.25
C PHE A 18 5.04 -8.45 -10.56
N PHE A 19 4.16 -9.43 -10.73
CA PHE A 19 2.88 -9.49 -10.02
C PHE A 19 3.10 -9.73 -8.51
N VAL A 20 3.97 -10.67 -8.16
CA VAL A 20 4.35 -10.97 -6.76
C VAL A 20 4.94 -9.73 -6.07
N TYR A 21 5.85 -9.00 -6.73
CA TYR A 21 6.43 -7.77 -6.15
C TYR A 21 5.42 -6.66 -5.84
N LYS A 22 4.29 -6.61 -6.55
CA LYS A 22 3.23 -5.62 -6.30
C LYS A 22 2.36 -5.98 -5.10
N GLU A 23 2.30 -7.25 -4.74
CA GLU A 23 1.45 -7.77 -3.66
C GLU A 23 2.23 -7.95 -2.35
N LEU A 24 3.52 -8.29 -2.41
CA LEU A 24 4.40 -8.48 -1.25
C LEU A 24 4.31 -7.35 -0.20
N PRO A 25 4.29 -6.04 -0.56
CA PRO A 25 4.21 -4.97 0.43
C PRO A 25 2.88 -4.92 1.20
N TYR A 26 1.84 -5.56 0.67
CA TYR A 26 0.49 -5.57 1.21
C TYR A 26 0.08 -6.96 1.71
N LEU A 27 1.05 -7.85 1.96
CA LEU A 27 0.78 -9.13 2.60
C LEU A 27 0.37 -8.91 4.06
N ARG A 28 -0.69 -9.60 4.51
CA ARG A 28 -1.13 -9.54 5.91
C ARG A 28 -0.23 -10.40 6.80
N VAL A 29 0.44 -9.75 7.74
CA VAL A 29 1.25 -10.41 8.77
C VAL A 29 0.80 -9.86 10.14
N PRO A 30 -0.10 -10.56 10.84
CA PRO A 30 -0.62 -10.11 12.11
C PRO A 30 0.45 -10.12 13.20
N LEU A 31 0.29 -9.23 14.18
CA LEU A 31 1.15 -9.20 15.37
C LEU A 31 0.95 -10.45 16.22
N HIS A 32 1.99 -10.82 16.98
CA HIS A 32 2.00 -11.97 17.87
C HIS A 32 1.56 -13.29 17.22
N ALA A 33 1.80 -13.44 15.91
CA ALA A 33 1.59 -14.68 15.19
C ALA A 33 2.92 -15.36 14.84
N VAL A 34 2.94 -16.68 14.95
CA VAL A 34 4.04 -17.53 14.45
C VAL A 34 3.64 -18.06 13.07
N ILE A 35 4.45 -17.77 12.07
CA ILE A 35 4.31 -18.34 10.73
C ILE A 35 5.22 -19.58 10.65
N LYS A 36 4.62 -20.75 10.55
CA LYS A 36 5.34 -22.00 10.30
C LYS A 36 5.36 -22.27 8.81
N LEU A 37 6.58 -22.41 8.29
CA LEU A 37 6.86 -22.72 6.90
C LEU A 37 7.41 -24.13 6.82
N THR A 38 6.65 -25.03 6.19
CA THR A 38 7.09 -26.42 5.97
C THR A 38 7.54 -26.56 4.51
N PRO A 39 8.84 -26.69 4.25
CA PRO A 39 9.34 -26.83 2.88
C PRO A 39 8.86 -28.15 2.28
N VAL A 40 8.36 -28.08 1.05
CA VAL A 40 7.97 -29.23 0.21
C VAL A 40 8.70 -29.14 -1.13
N ALA A 41 8.76 -30.23 -1.89
CA ALA A 41 9.69 -30.38 -3.03
C ALA A 41 9.70 -29.22 -4.05
N TYR A 42 8.59 -28.48 -4.21
CA TYR A 42 8.46 -27.34 -5.14
C TYR A 42 7.73 -26.14 -4.52
N GLY A 43 7.70 -26.03 -3.20
CA GLY A 43 6.95 -24.98 -2.54
C GLY A 43 7.14 -24.97 -1.02
N CYS A 44 6.25 -24.24 -0.35
CA CYS A 44 6.24 -24.18 1.10
C CYS A 44 4.79 -24.14 1.58
N GLU A 45 4.44 -25.03 2.49
CA GLU A 45 3.16 -24.97 3.19
C GLU A 45 3.28 -23.94 4.32
N MET A 46 2.26 -23.08 4.44
CA MET A 46 2.23 -22.00 5.43
C MET A 46 1.10 -22.25 6.42
N GLU A 47 1.45 -22.31 7.70
CA GLU A 47 0.51 -22.34 8.83
C GLU A 47 0.72 -21.11 9.70
N LEU A 48 -0.37 -20.53 10.21
CA LEU A 48 -0.32 -19.31 11.03
C LEU A 48 -0.91 -19.59 12.40
N PHE A 49 -0.10 -19.44 13.45
CA PHE A 49 -0.48 -19.68 14.84
C PHE A 49 -0.57 -18.35 15.58
N GLN A 50 -1.77 -17.97 15.99
CA GLN A 50 -1.99 -16.78 16.82
C GLN A 50 -1.66 -17.11 18.28
N LEU A 51 -0.78 -16.32 18.89
CA LEU A 51 -0.56 -16.40 20.33
C LEU A 51 -1.75 -15.76 21.06
N PRO A 52 -2.12 -16.23 22.27
CA PRO A 52 -3.25 -15.71 23.04
C PRO A 52 -2.89 -14.36 23.70
N ILE A 53 -2.44 -13.39 22.91
CA ILE A 53 -2.03 -12.06 23.33
C ILE A 53 -2.70 -11.08 22.37
N GLU A 54 -3.60 -10.25 22.88
CA GLU A 54 -4.29 -9.24 22.08
C GLU A 54 -3.30 -8.23 21.50
N ALA A 55 -3.51 -7.86 20.25
CA ALA A 55 -2.68 -6.89 19.55
C ALA A 55 -3.53 -6.07 18.57
N VAL A 56 -3.11 -4.83 18.33
CA VAL A 56 -3.74 -3.95 17.35
C VAL A 56 -3.42 -4.40 15.92
N ASP A 57 -4.36 -4.23 15.00
CA ASP A 57 -4.11 -4.47 13.58
C ASP A 57 -3.35 -3.28 12.98
N THR A 58 -2.12 -3.52 12.55
CA THR A 58 -1.27 -2.51 11.89
C THR A 58 -1.27 -2.65 10.37
N HIS A 59 -2.06 -3.57 9.82
CA HIS A 59 -2.10 -3.79 8.39
C HIS A 59 -2.74 -2.59 7.67
N ARG A 60 -2.10 -2.14 6.58
CA ARG A 60 -2.63 -1.10 5.70
C ARG A 60 -2.87 -1.68 4.32
N GLU A 61 -4.13 -1.66 3.90
CA GLU A 61 -4.50 -2.13 2.57
C GLU A 61 -3.96 -1.21 1.46
N LYS A 62 -3.82 -1.78 0.27
CA LYS A 62 -3.38 -1.03 -0.90
C LYS A 62 -4.41 0.05 -1.25
N PRO A 63 -3.99 1.33 -1.33
CA PRO A 63 -4.91 2.40 -1.69
C PRO A 63 -5.39 2.22 -3.13
N LYS A 64 -6.68 2.47 -3.38
CA LYS A 64 -7.28 2.38 -4.72
C LYS A 64 -6.68 3.40 -5.70
N VAL A 65 -6.27 4.56 -5.18
CA VAL A 65 -5.66 5.65 -5.94
C VAL A 65 -4.30 5.99 -5.30
N PRO A 66 -3.20 6.03 -6.07
CA PRO A 66 -1.90 6.41 -5.54
C PRO A 66 -1.96 7.86 -5.02
N GLY A 67 -1.41 8.10 -3.82
CA GLY A 67 -1.45 9.43 -3.18
C GLY A 67 -2.77 9.77 -2.47
N TYR A 68 -3.74 8.85 -2.42
CA TYR A 68 -4.98 9.05 -1.67
C TYR A 68 -4.74 8.98 -0.15
N LEU A 69 -5.17 10.00 0.56
CA LEU A 69 -5.24 10.07 2.02
C LEU A 69 -6.70 9.91 2.45
N ASP A 70 -6.96 8.96 3.37
CA ASP A 70 -8.28 8.82 3.97
C ASP A 70 -8.69 10.12 4.67
N GLU A 71 -9.99 10.43 4.67
CA GLU A 71 -10.49 11.71 5.19
C GLU A 71 -10.16 11.94 6.67
N LYS A 72 -10.07 10.86 7.44
CA LYS A 72 -9.65 10.87 8.85
C LYS A 72 -8.22 11.38 9.07
N PHE A 73 -7.37 11.34 8.04
CA PHE A 73 -5.99 11.82 8.07
C PHE A 73 -5.81 13.16 7.36
N LYS A 74 -6.86 13.70 6.73
CA LYS A 74 -6.85 15.08 6.26
C LYS A 74 -6.84 15.96 7.49
N PHE A 75 -5.87 16.88 7.59
CA PHE A 75 -5.96 17.95 8.56
C PHE A 75 -7.27 18.69 8.28
N LYS A 76 -8.17 18.72 9.26
CA LYS A 76 -9.32 19.62 9.21
C LYS A 76 -8.74 21.03 9.18
N ALA A 77 -8.61 21.60 7.99
CA ALA A 77 -8.37 23.02 7.85
C ALA A 77 -9.55 23.67 8.56
N LEU A 78 -9.27 24.31 9.70
CA LEU A 78 -10.17 25.10 10.54
C LEU A 78 -11.48 25.45 9.81
N ASP A 79 -12.48 24.60 10.01
CA ASP A 79 -13.81 24.77 9.45
C ASP A 79 -14.45 25.98 10.16
N GLN A 80 -14.34 27.18 9.56
CA GLN A 80 -15.41 28.20 9.50
C GLN A 80 -14.99 29.51 8.81
N ASP A 81 -13.70 29.83 8.66
CA ASP A 81 -13.29 31.17 8.18
C ASP A 81 -12.97 31.25 6.66
N LEU A 82 -12.87 30.13 5.95
CA LEU A 82 -12.41 30.10 4.54
C LEU A 82 -13.52 30.14 3.48
N GLU A 83 -14.78 29.86 3.83
CA GLU A 83 -15.89 30.01 2.87
C GLU A 83 -16.08 31.48 2.46
N THR A 84 -15.74 32.42 3.34
CA THR A 84 -15.77 33.86 3.05
C THR A 84 -14.66 34.29 2.08
N VAL A 85 -13.50 33.61 2.10
CA VAL A 85 -12.33 33.97 1.27
C VAL A 85 -12.44 33.37 -0.13
N ILE A 86 -13.03 32.18 -0.28
CA ILE A 86 -13.19 31.53 -1.60
C ILE A 86 -14.11 32.34 -2.52
N ASN A 87 -15.18 32.94 -1.97
CA ASN A 87 -16.09 33.79 -2.74
C ASN A 87 -15.47 35.11 -3.19
N GLU A 88 -14.36 35.55 -2.58
CA GLU A 88 -13.59 36.72 -3.04
C GLU A 88 -12.56 36.38 -4.12
N ILE A 89 -12.19 35.10 -4.28
CA ILE A 89 -11.18 34.64 -5.25
C ILE A 89 -11.81 34.30 -6.61
N GLU A 90 -13.11 34.02 -6.67
CA GLU A 90 -13.79 33.59 -7.90
C GLU A 90 -13.90 34.70 -8.99
N ASP A 91 -13.74 35.97 -8.63
CA ASP A 91 -13.69 37.10 -9.58
C ASP A 91 -12.28 37.39 -10.16
N GLN A 92 -11.23 36.65 -9.75
CA GLN A 92 -9.88 36.79 -10.32
C GLN A 92 -9.25 35.44 -10.70
N LYS A 93 -9.78 34.79 -11.74
CA LYS A 93 -9.06 33.75 -12.51
C LYS A 93 -8.86 34.26 -13.95
N PRO A 94 -7.61 34.41 -14.42
CA PRO A 94 -6.91 33.28 -15.04
C PRO A 94 -5.39 33.31 -14.75
N PHE A 95 -4.66 32.21 -14.59
CA PHE A 95 -4.13 31.42 -15.70
C PHE A 95 -3.06 30.48 -15.09
N ILE A 96 -3.34 29.18 -14.89
CA ILE A 96 -2.24 28.20 -14.83
C ILE A 96 -2.60 27.03 -15.74
N HIS A 97 -1.69 26.86 -16.67
CA HIS A 97 -1.72 26.08 -17.89
C HIS A 97 -1.85 24.58 -17.61
N VAL A 98 -2.78 23.94 -18.31
CA VAL A 98 -2.76 22.49 -18.51
C VAL A 98 -1.63 22.20 -19.49
N SER A 99 -0.58 21.53 -19.05
CA SER A 99 0.32 20.84 -19.99
C SER A 99 0.79 19.52 -19.37
N SER A 100 0.15 18.47 -19.84
CA SER A 100 0.71 17.14 -20.09
C SER A 100 2.24 17.11 -20.20
N THR A 101 2.88 16.14 -19.56
CA THR A 101 4.07 15.49 -20.12
C THR A 101 4.10 14.03 -19.70
N THR A 102 3.84 13.17 -20.68
CA THR A 102 4.12 11.74 -20.64
C THR A 102 5.60 11.51 -21.00
N VAL A 103 6.15 10.39 -20.49
CA VAL A 103 7.33 9.62 -20.95
C VAL A 103 8.72 10.12 -20.54
N TYR A 104 9.34 9.40 -19.60
CA TYR A 104 10.55 8.59 -19.84
C TYR A 104 10.42 7.26 -19.10
#